data_AF-A0A7T8HLN0-F1
#
_entry.id   AF-A0A7T8HLN0-F1
#
_cell.length_a   1.000
_cell.length_b   1.000
_cell.length_c   1.000
_cell.angle_alpha   90.00
_cell.angle_beta   90.00
_cell.angle_gamma   90.00
#
_symmetry.space_group_name_H-M   'P 1'
#
loop_
_entity.id
_entity.type
_entity.pdbx_description
1 polymer ?
#
loop_
_entity_poly.entity_id
_entity_poly.type
_entity_poly.pdbx_seq_one_letter_code
_entity_poly.pdbx_strand_id
1 'polypeptide(L)'
;LICCGDDKGTVWIYNLPQFGKDSSPALKRVMEPSTLLTWPELQDDHLENSKKVPIDRHSIIIDKVAASHDNNYIVAVTSNNMVCIWKKADEESSNGSNDN
;
A
#
# COMPACT_ATOMS: atom_id res chain seq x y z
N LEU A 1 0.39 1.56 -13.13
CA LEU A 1 0.96 1.45 -11.77
C LEU A 1 1.65 0.11 -11.65
N ILE A 2 2.78 0.02 -10.96
CA ILE A 2 3.41 -1.26 -10.58
C ILE A 2 3.44 -1.35 -9.06
N CYS A 3 3.16 -2.53 -8.52
CA CYS A 3 3.25 -2.78 -7.09
C CYS A 3 3.77 -4.19 -6.81
N CYS A 4 4.44 -4.36 -5.67
CA CYS A 4 4.85 -5.64 -5.14
C CYS A 4 4.84 -5.61 -3.62
N GLY A 5 4.72 -6.78 -2.99
CA GLY A 5 4.79 -6.92 -1.54
C GLY A 5 6.14 -7.45 -1.08
N ASP A 6 6.42 -7.33 0.21
CA ASP A 6 7.61 -7.90 0.85
C ASP A 6 7.28 -8.81 2.06
N ASP A 7 8.33 -9.32 2.71
CA ASP A 7 8.29 -10.18 3.89
C ASP A 7 8.16 -9.42 5.22
N LYS A 8 7.93 -8.10 5.15
CA LYS A 8 7.74 -7.20 6.29
C LYS A 8 6.36 -6.55 6.29
N GLY A 9 5.47 -7.00 5.41
CA GLY A 9 4.09 -6.53 5.34
C GLY A 9 3.96 -5.19 4.61
N THR A 10 4.99 -4.76 3.87
CA THR A 10 4.97 -3.51 3.12
C THR A 10 4.63 -3.78 1.66
N VAL A 11 3.74 -2.98 1.11
CA VAL A 11 3.48 -2.90 -0.32
C VAL A 11 4.26 -1.73 -0.91
N TRP A 12 5.13 -2.03 -1.86
CA TRP A 12 5.94 -1.09 -2.61
C TRP A 12 5.19 -0.65 -3.86
N ILE A 13 5.06 0.65 -4.06
CA ILE A 13 4.34 1.22 -5.20
C ILE A 13 5.28 2.04 -6.07
N TYR A 14 5.22 1.81 -7.37
CA TYR A 14 5.98 2.53 -8.38
C TYR A 14 5.03 3.16 -9.40
N ASN A 15 4.99 4.50 -9.44
CA ASN A 15 4.29 5.24 -10.47
C ASN A 15 5.16 5.35 -11.73
N LEU A 16 4.96 4.43 -12.67
CA LEU A 16 5.72 4.35 -13.92
C LEU A 16 4.77 4.51 -15.12
N PRO A 17 4.33 5.74 -15.45
CA PRO A 17 3.41 6.00 -16.56
C PRO A 17 4.00 5.65 -17.94
N GLN A 18 5.32 5.47 -18.03
CA GLN A 18 6.04 5.04 -19.22
C GLN A 18 6.14 3.52 -19.37
N PHE A 19 5.81 2.74 -18.34
CA PHE A 19 5.95 1.29 -18.37
C PHE A 19 5.03 0.68 -19.44
N GLY A 20 5.57 -0.22 -20.26
CA GLY A 20 4.85 -0.89 -21.33
C GLY A 20 4.60 -0.04 -22.59
N LYS A 21 5.22 1.15 -22.71
CA LYS A 21 5.16 1.97 -23.93
C LYS A 21 6.41 1.78 -24.78
N ASP A 22 6.24 1.53 -26.08
CA ASP A 22 7.32 1.19 -27.02
C ASP A 22 8.42 2.27 -27.19
N SER A 23 8.12 3.52 -26.83
CA SER A 23 9.03 4.67 -26.97
C SER A 23 9.53 5.23 -25.63
N SER A 24 9.46 4.48 -24.54
CA SER A 24 9.90 4.99 -23.23
C SER A 24 11.42 5.17 -23.19
N PRO A 25 11.96 6.31 -22.69
CA PRO A 25 13.38 6.43 -22.40
C PRO A 25 13.82 5.30 -21.46
N ALA A 26 15.07 4.86 -21.59
CA ALA A 26 15.62 3.76 -20.81
C ALA A 26 15.34 3.99 -19.31
N LEU A 27 14.69 3.03 -18.66
CA LEU A 27 14.46 3.07 -17.23
C LEU A 27 15.80 3.10 -16.51
N LYS A 28 15.87 3.83 -15.39
CA LYS A 28 17.04 3.79 -14.51
C LYS A 28 17.24 2.34 -14.04
N ARG A 29 18.51 1.93 -13.89
CA ARG A 29 18.87 0.60 -13.37
C ARG A 29 18.28 0.32 -11.98
N VAL A 30 18.15 1.36 -11.16
CA VAL A 30 17.52 1.30 -9.83
C VAL A 30 16.42 2.36 -9.79
N MET A 31 15.25 1.97 -9.31
CA MET A 31 14.10 2.84 -9.15
C MET A 31 13.67 2.84 -7.70
N GLU A 32 13.50 4.03 -7.13
CA GLU A 32 12.94 4.20 -5.79
C GLU A 32 11.42 4.05 -5.84
N PRO A 33 10.79 3.48 -4.79
CA PRO A 33 9.34 3.43 -4.69
C PRO A 33 8.77 4.85 -4.60
N SER A 34 7.64 5.07 -5.27
CA SER A 34 6.86 6.30 -5.15
C SER A 34 6.13 6.38 -3.82
N THR A 35 5.71 5.24 -3.27
CA THR A 35 5.00 5.14 -2.00
C THR A 35 5.23 3.77 -1.38
N LEU A 36 5.28 3.73 -0.05
CA LEU A 36 5.30 2.51 0.75
C LEU A 36 4.03 2.46 1.58
N LEU A 37 3.25 1.38 1.46
CA LEU A 37 2.09 1.12 2.31
C LEU A 37 2.48 0.07 3.33
N THR A 38 2.65 0.48 4.58
CA THR A 38 3.01 -0.44 5.66
C THR A 38 1.79 -1.18 6.16
N TRP A 39 2.05 -2.35 6.75
CA TRP A 39 1.05 -3.07 7.53
C TRP A 39 0.40 -2.14 8.57
N PRO A 40 -0.94 -2.07 8.64
CA PRO A 40 -1.60 -1.20 9.61
C PRO A 40 -1.46 -1.75 11.03
N GLU A 41 -1.47 -0.85 12.01
CA GLU A 41 -1.72 -1.27 13.39
C GLU A 41 -3.19 -1.69 13.52
N LEU A 42 -3.42 -2.91 14.00
CA LEU A 42 -4.76 -3.46 14.16
C LEU A 42 -5.18 -3.31 15.61
N GLN A 43 -6.17 -2.45 15.85
CA GLN A 43 -6.89 -2.36 17.12
C GLN A 43 -8.25 -3.00 16.95
N ASP A 44 -8.65 -3.82 17.91
CA ASP A 44 -9.97 -4.43 17.95
C ASP A 44 -10.74 -3.82 19.12
N ASP A 45 -11.48 -2.75 18.83
CA ASP A 45 -12.22 -1.95 19.82
C ASP A 45 -13.41 -2.72 20.45
N HIS A 46 -13.77 -3.88 19.89
CA HIS A 46 -14.89 -4.70 20.37
C HIS A 46 -14.45 -5.89 21.22
N LEU A 47 -13.14 -6.11 21.38
CA LEU A 47 -12.57 -7.20 22.17
C LEU A 47 -12.20 -6.74 23.59
N GLU A 48 -13.19 -6.37 24.41
CA GLU A 48 -12.93 -5.97 25.81
C GLU A 48 -12.37 -7.10 26.69
N ASN A 49 -12.43 -8.38 26.29
CA ASN A 49 -11.98 -9.50 27.14
C ASN A 49 -11.46 -10.76 26.41
N SER A 50 -11.35 -10.77 25.08
CA SER A 50 -10.79 -11.93 24.38
C SER A 50 -9.31 -11.67 24.13
N LYS A 51 -8.46 -12.61 24.55
CA LYS A 51 -7.02 -12.67 24.26
C LYS A 51 -6.73 -12.01 22.91
N LYS A 52 -6.02 -10.86 22.94
CA LYS A 52 -5.51 -10.17 21.74
C LYS A 52 -5.06 -11.25 20.75
N VAL A 53 -5.64 -11.28 19.55
CA VAL A 53 -5.11 -12.13 18.48
C VAL A 53 -3.62 -11.77 18.42
N PRO A 54 -2.69 -12.73 18.57
CA PRO A 54 -1.27 -12.40 18.62
C PRO A 54 -0.79 -12.05 17.20
N ILE A 55 -1.18 -10.87 16.73
CA ILE A 55 -0.82 -10.31 15.41
C ILE A 55 0.67 -10.00 15.39
N ASP A 56 1.24 -9.74 16.57
CA ASP A 56 2.60 -9.28 16.85
C ASP A 56 3.64 -10.42 16.98
N ARG A 57 3.24 -11.69 16.81
CA ARG A 57 4.18 -12.82 16.97
C ARG A 57 5.01 -13.15 15.73
N HIS A 58 4.60 -12.73 14.54
CA HIS A 58 5.26 -13.09 13.28
C HIS A 58 5.31 -11.91 12.32
N SER A 59 6.39 -11.81 11.56
CA SER A 59 6.49 -10.90 10.42
C SER A 59 5.35 -11.18 9.44
N ILE A 60 4.60 -10.15 9.07
CA ILE A 60 3.55 -10.26 8.07
C ILE A 60 4.18 -10.36 6.70
N ILE A 61 3.77 -11.34 5.89
CA ILE A 61 4.24 -11.51 4.52
C ILE A 61 3.09 -11.12 3.59
N ILE A 62 3.41 -10.33 2.57
CA ILE A 62 2.47 -10.05 1.48
C ILE A 62 2.56 -11.15 0.43
N ASP A 63 1.53 -12.00 0.35
CA ASP A 63 1.53 -13.14 -0.58
C ASP A 63 1.19 -12.73 -2.01
N LYS A 64 0.23 -11.81 -2.16
CA LYS A 64 -0.13 -11.19 -3.45
C LYS A 64 -0.60 -9.76 -3.27
N VAL A 65 -0.36 -8.97 -4.32
CA VAL A 65 -0.88 -7.59 -4.46
C VAL A 65 -1.56 -7.47 -5.83
N ALA A 66 -2.65 -6.71 -5.88
CA ALA A 66 -3.25 -6.25 -7.12
C ALA A 66 -3.63 -4.76 -7.02
N ALA A 67 -3.51 -4.05 -8.13
CA ALA A 67 -3.99 -2.69 -8.28
C ALA A 67 -5.28 -2.68 -9.11
N SER A 68 -6.23 -1.81 -8.75
CA SER A 68 -7.40 -1.55 -9.58
C SER A 68 -6.99 -0.89 -10.90
N HIS A 69 -7.79 -1.10 -11.94
CA HIS A 69 -7.49 -0.60 -13.29
C HIS A 69 -7.41 0.94 -13.36
N ASP A 70 -8.14 1.63 -12.47
CA ASP A 70 -8.19 3.08 -12.34
C ASP A 70 -7.12 3.64 -11.38
N ASN A 71 -6.32 2.76 -10.76
CA ASN A 71 -5.31 3.08 -9.75
C ASN A 71 -5.86 3.76 -8.47
N ASN A 72 -7.16 3.65 -8.19
CA ASN A 72 -7.76 4.19 -6.97
C ASN A 72 -7.66 3.25 -5.77
N TYR A 73 -7.43 1.95 -6.01
CA TYR A 73 -7.36 0.94 -4.96
C TYR A 73 -6.17 0.01 -5.14
N ILE A 74 -5.61 -0.40 -4.01
CA ILE A 74 -4.66 -1.51 -3.91
C ILE A 74 -5.29 -2.55 -2.98
N VAL A 75 -5.20 -3.83 -3.35
CA VAL A 75 -5.54 -4.95 -2.48
C VAL A 75 -4.30 -5.82 -2.26
N ALA A 76 -4.08 -6.23 -1.02
CA ALA A 76 -3.08 -7.22 -0.66
C ALA A 76 -3.69 -8.32 0.21
N VAL A 77 -3.24 -9.55 -0.03
CA VAL A 77 -3.54 -10.71 0.83
C VAL A 77 -2.26 -11.12 1.56
N THR A 78 -2.40 -11.52 2.82
CA THR A 78 -1.27 -11.72 3.72
C THR A 78 -1.26 -13.09 4.36
N SER A 79 -0.08 -13.49 4.85
CA SER A 79 0.16 -14.80 5.47
C SER A 79 -0.64 -15.06 6.75
N ASN A 80 -1.21 -14.02 7.36
CA ASN A 80 -2.07 -14.11 8.54
C ASN A 80 -3.58 -14.16 8.20
N ASN A 81 -3.94 -14.54 6.96
CA ASN A 81 -5.31 -14.65 6.46
C ASN A 81 -6.10 -13.33 6.47
N MET A 82 -5.41 -12.21 6.37
CA MET A 82 -6.04 -10.90 6.25
C MET A 82 -6.00 -10.39 4.82
N VAL A 83 -6.93 -9.48 4.54
CA VAL A 83 -6.99 -8.74 3.29
C VAL A 83 -6.96 -7.27 3.63
N CYS A 84 -6.00 -6.54 3.06
CA CYS A 84 -5.89 -5.11 3.20
C CYS A 84 -6.29 -4.42 1.90
N ILE A 85 -7.10 -3.38 2.01
CA ILE A 85 -7.53 -2.55 0.88
C ILE A 85 -7.16 -1.11 1.22
N TRP A 86 -6.34 -0.50 0.38
CA TRP A 86 -6.02 0.92 0.47
C TRP A 86 -6.75 1.69 -0.62
N LYS A 87 -7.28 2.86 -0.28
CA LYS A 87 -7.83 3.83 -1.23
C LYS A 87 -6.82 4.95 -1.41
N LYS A 88 -6.63 5.41 -2.65
CA LYS A 88 -5.88 6.63 -2.94
C LYS A 88 -6.54 7.81 -2.23
N ALA A 89 -5.76 8.62 -1.51
CA ALA A 89 -6.27 9.85 -0.92
C ALA A 89 -6.67 10.83 -2.03
N ASP A 90 -7.80 11.49 -1.84
CA ASP A 90 -8.21 12.60 -2.69
C ASP A 90 -7.25 13.78 -2.42
N GLU A 91 -6.79 14.47 -3.47
CA GLU A 91 -6.02 15.69 -3.31
C GLU A 91 -6.96 16.79 -2.81
N GLU A 92 -7.20 16.86 -1.49
CA GLU A 92 -7.82 18.06 -0.92
C GLU A 92 -6.86 19.22 -1.16
N SER A 93 -7.29 20.13 -2.04
CA SER A 93 -6.64 21.38 -2.36
C SER A 93 -6.23 22.13 -1.08
N SER A 94 -4.94 22.05 -0.74
CA SER A 94 -4.28 22.91 0.23
C SER A 94 -4.17 24.34 -0.30
N ASN A 95 -5.32 24.98 -0.56
CA ASN A 95 -5.45 26.43 -0.62
C ASN A 95 -6.21 26.85 0.64
N GLY A 96 -5.54 26.72 1.79
CA GLY A 96 -5.93 27.45 2.99
C GLY A 96 -5.63 28.92 2.74
N SER A 97 -6.67 29.72 2.54
CA SER A 97 -6.61 31.17 2.49
C SER A 97 -5.88 31.72 3.71
N ASN A 98 -4.80 32.47 3.48
CA ASN A 98 -4.35 33.48 4.45
C ASN A 98 -5.40 34.59 4.44
N ASP A 99 -6.35 34.54 5.37
CA ASP A 99 -7.17 35.69 5.74
C ASP A 99 -6.97 36.00 7.23
N ASN A 100 -6.42 37.20 7.45
CA ASN A 100 -6.25 38.02 8.66
C ASN A 100 -5.20 37.60 9.71
#